data_AF-A0A2P8HSW3-F1
#
_entry.id   AF-A0A2P8HSW3-F1
#
_cell.length_a   1.000
_cell.length_b   1.000
_cell.length_c   1.000
_cell.angle_alpha   90.00
_cell.angle_beta   90.00
_cell.angle_gamma   90.00
#
_symmetry.space_group_name_H-M   'P 1'
#
loop_
_entity.id
_entity.type
_entity.pdbx_description
1 polymer ?
#
loop_
_entity_poly.entity_id
_entity_poly.type
_entity_poly.pdbx_seq_one_letter_code
_entity_poly.pdbx_strand_id
1 'polypeptide(L)'
;MEDINKTLEEDREEDELVKRAAEKAGNKAARESLALGLPITILKGTSVIKLYPDGKEELVEELENPFVKITQKKFIIKRVN
;
A
#
# COMPACT_ATOMS: atom_id res chain seq x y z
N MET A 1 28.73 13.25 -8.41
CA MET A 1 28.40 12.36 -7.26
C MET A 1 27.46 13.05 -6.30
N GLU A 2 27.60 14.37 -6.11
CA GLU A 2 26.73 15.20 -5.28
C GLU A 2 25.27 15.30 -5.79
N ASP A 3 25.09 15.42 -7.12
CA ASP A 3 23.75 15.53 -7.73
C ASP A 3 22.88 14.27 -7.57
N ILE A 4 23.48 13.09 -7.51
CA ILE A 4 22.76 11.81 -7.37
C ILE A 4 22.18 11.68 -5.96
N ASN A 5 22.93 12.12 -4.94
CA ASN A 5 22.45 12.07 -3.55
C ASN A 5 21.30 13.04 -3.32
N LYS A 6 21.36 14.23 -3.93
CA LYS A 6 20.27 15.22 -3.85
C LYS A 6 18.98 14.71 -4.49
N THR A 7 19.10 14.09 -5.66
CA THR A 7 17.95 13.48 -6.37
C THR A 7 17.31 12.35 -5.54
N LEU A 8 18.12 11.53 -4.86
CA LEU A 8 17.63 10.44 -4.01
C LEU A 8 16.95 10.91 -2.72
N GLU A 9 17.32 12.09 -2.19
CA GLU A 9 16.66 12.67 -1.03
C GLU A 9 15.30 13.29 -1.39
N GLU A 10 15.22 13.98 -2.53
CA GLU A 10 13.96 14.52 -3.06
C GLU A 10 12.94 13.41 -3.36
N ASP A 11 13.36 12.30 -3.99
CA ASP A 11 12.50 11.13 -4.24
C ASP A 11 11.94 10.53 -2.93
N ARG A 12 12.76 10.48 -1.86
CA ARG A 12 12.34 9.95 -0.55
C ARG A 12 11.32 10.85 0.15
N GLU A 13 11.47 12.16 0.03
CA GLU A 13 10.51 13.12 0.59
C GLU A 13 9.17 13.04 -0.13
N GLU A 14 9.18 12.85 -1.45
CA GLU A 14 7.97 12.65 -2.24
C GLU A 14 7.25 11.35 -1.87
N ASP A 15 7.99 10.24 -1.74
CA ASP A 15 7.45 8.96 -1.28
C ASP A 15 6.78 9.06 0.11
N GLU A 16 7.42 9.77 1.05
CA GLU A 16 6.86 10.01 2.39
C GLU A 16 5.59 10.86 2.35
N LEU A 17 5.54 11.87 1.47
CA LEU A 17 4.34 12.68 1.25
C LEU A 17 3.17 11.85 0.70
N VAL A 18 3.43 11.03 -0.32
CA VAL A 18 2.43 10.13 -0.92
C VAL A 18 1.93 9.13 0.11
N LYS A 19 2.83 8.54 0.90
CA LYS A 19 2.48 7.61 1.98
C LYS A 19 1.56 8.26 3.01
N ARG A 20 1.89 9.45 3.51
CA ARG A 20 1.06 10.19 4.47
C ARG A 20 -0.31 10.54 3.90
N ALA A 21 -0.37 10.95 2.64
CA ALA A 21 -1.62 11.26 1.96
C ALA A 21 -2.51 10.01 1.82
N ALA A 22 -1.92 8.88 1.42
CA ALA A 22 -2.60 7.60 1.29
C ALA A 22 -3.13 7.10 2.64
N GLU A 23 -2.32 7.15 3.71
CA GLU A 23 -2.74 6.79 5.06
C GLU A 23 -3.92 7.65 5.54
N LYS A 24 -3.84 8.97 5.33
CA LYS A 24 -4.90 9.89 5.72
C LYS A 24 -6.20 9.63 4.95
N ALA A 25 -6.10 9.42 3.64
CA ALA A 25 -7.25 9.12 2.79
C ALA A 25 -7.90 7.78 3.15
N GLY A 26 -7.10 6.73 3.34
CA GLY A 26 -7.57 5.41 3.76
C GLY A 26 -8.27 5.44 5.11
N ASN A 27 -7.66 6.10 6.11
CA ASN A 27 -8.26 6.25 7.44
C ASN A 27 -9.57 7.05 7.41
N LYS A 28 -9.67 8.06 6.53
CA LYS A 28 -10.92 8.81 6.34
C LYS A 28 -12.00 7.91 5.73
N ALA A 29 -11.70 7.23 4.63
CA ALA A 29 -12.64 6.36 3.93
C ALA A 29 -13.13 5.21 4.83
N ALA A 30 -12.24 4.61 5.62
CA ALA A 30 -12.59 3.55 6.57
C ALA A 30 -13.59 4.05 7.63
N ARG A 31 -13.31 5.21 8.25
CA ARG A 31 -14.21 5.80 9.24
C ARG A 31 -15.56 6.18 8.67
N GLU A 32 -15.59 6.79 7.49
CA GLU A 32 -16.84 7.18 6.82
C GLU A 32 -17.67 5.95 6.44
N SER A 33 -17.04 4.89 5.93
CA SER A 33 -17.72 3.63 5.60
C SER A 33 -18.36 3.00 6.83
N LEU A 34 -17.61 2.88 7.94
CA LEU A 34 -18.14 2.33 9.19
C LEU A 34 -19.26 3.19 9.78
N ALA A 35 -19.15 4.53 9.71
CA ALA A 35 -20.20 5.44 10.15
C ALA A 35 -21.49 5.32 9.33
N LEU A 36 -21.39 4.89 8.06
CA LEU A 36 -22.54 4.58 7.20
C LEU A 36 -23.10 3.17 7.42
N GLY A 37 -22.57 2.41 8.37
CA GLY A 37 -22.98 1.03 8.62
C GLY A 37 -22.47 0.03 7.57
N LEU A 38 -21.46 0.42 6.78
CA LEU A 38 -20.87 -0.45 5.76
C LEU A 38 -19.64 -1.17 6.33
N PRO A 39 -19.48 -2.48 6.06
CA PRO A 39 -18.26 -3.18 6.42
C PRO A 39 -17.09 -2.74 5.55
N ILE A 40 -15.88 -2.82 6.10
CA ILE A 40 -14.63 -2.54 5.39
C ILE A 40 -13.77 -3.79 5.32
N THR A 41 -12.93 -3.89 4.29
CA THR A 41 -11.93 -4.97 4.18
C THR A 41 -10.55 -4.41 4.47
N ILE A 42 -9.82 -5.06 5.38
CA ILE A 42 -8.46 -4.65 5.78
C ILE A 42 -7.52 -5.85 5.77
N LEU A 43 -6.24 -5.57 5.53
CA LEU A 43 -5.14 -6.53 5.70
C LEU A 43 -4.65 -6.47 7.15
N LYS A 44 -4.71 -7.61 7.85
CA LYS A 44 -4.23 -7.78 9.23
C LYS A 44 -3.17 -8.87 9.24
N GLY A 45 -1.91 -8.47 9.12
CA GLY A 45 -0.80 -9.42 8.95
C GLY A 45 -0.90 -10.17 7.62
N THR A 46 -1.03 -11.50 7.68
CA THR A 46 -1.23 -12.36 6.53
C THR A 46 -2.70 -12.56 6.18
N SER A 47 -3.64 -12.02 6.96
CA SER A 47 -5.08 -12.26 6.75
C SER A 47 -5.77 -11.07 6.09
N VAL A 48 -6.66 -11.35 5.15
CA VAL A 48 -7.67 -10.40 4.66
C VAL A 48 -8.90 -10.59 5.52
N ILE A 49 -9.27 -9.54 6.27
CA ILE A 49 -10.42 -9.56 7.16
C ILE A 49 -11.45 -8.52 6.73
N LYS A 50 -12.72 -8.84 6.94
CA LYS A 50 -13.84 -7.92 6.80
C LYS A 50 -14.28 -7.48 8.20
N LEU A 51 -14.15 -6.20 8.48
CA LEU A 51 -14.56 -5.57 9.74
C LEU A 51 -15.94 -4.93 9.56
N TYR A 52 -16.89 -5.36 10.39
CA TYR A 52 -18.24 -4.82 10.43
C TYR A 52 -18.34 -3.64 11.41
N PRO A 53 -19.35 -2.76 11.27
CA PRO A 53 -19.54 -1.59 12.15
C PRO A 53 -19.76 -1.93 13.63
N ASP A 54 -20.23 -3.15 13.94
CA ASP A 54 -20.41 -3.67 15.30
C ASP A 54 -19.10 -4.18 15.92
N GLY A 55 -17.99 -4.12 15.18
CA GLY A 55 -16.69 -4.63 15.59
C GLY A 55 -16.49 -6.12 15.31
N LYS A 56 -17.46 -6.81 14.70
CA LYS A 56 -17.28 -8.20 14.29
C LYS A 56 -16.23 -8.28 13.18
N GLU A 57 -15.29 -9.20 13.33
CA GLU A 57 -14.31 -9.54 12.30
C GLU A 57 -14.73 -10.86 11.62
N GLU A 58 -14.65 -10.89 10.29
CA GLU A 58 -14.84 -12.09 9.47
C GLU A 58 -13.57 -12.31 8.65
N LEU A 59 -12.95 -13.48 8.78
CA LEU A 59 -11.82 -13.87 7.95
C LEU A 59 -12.33 -14.14 6.52
N VAL A 60 -11.81 -13.39 5.55
CA VAL A 60 -12.14 -13.58 4.13
C VAL A 60 -11.15 -14.56 3.51
N GLU A 61 -9.86 -14.35 3.75
CA GLU A 61 -8.79 -15.14 3.15
C GLU A 61 -7.52 -15.05 4.01
N GLU A 62 -6.71 -16.11 3.98
CA GLU A 62 -5.36 -16.12 4.54
C GLU A 62 -4.34 -16.19 3.41
N LEU A 63 -3.45 -15.20 3.36
CA LEU A 63 -2.42 -15.08 2.32
C LEU A 63 -1.21 -15.92 2.72
N GLU A 64 -0.91 -16.94 1.92
CA GLU A 64 0.26 -17.79 2.12
C GLU A 64 1.60 -17.03 1.96
N ASN A 65 1.62 -15.93 1.18
CA ASN A 65 2.84 -15.15 0.94
C ASN A 65 2.54 -13.68 0.57
N PRO A 66 2.21 -12.82 1.55
CA PRO A 66 1.75 -11.46 1.27
C PRO A 66 2.84 -10.52 0.73
N PHE A 67 4.12 -10.87 0.88
CA PHE A 67 5.26 -10.06 0.45
C PHE A 67 5.94 -10.68 -0.77
N VAL A 68 5.28 -10.65 -1.93
CA VAL A 68 5.95 -11.00 -3.18
C VAL A 68 6.98 -9.91 -3.51
N LYS A 69 8.27 -10.24 -3.39
CA LYS A 69 9.36 -9.34 -3.77
C LYS A 69 9.34 -9.12 -5.28
N ILE A 70 8.81 -7.99 -5.73
CA ILE A 70 8.80 -7.62 -7.16
C ILE A 70 10.26 -7.47 -7.61
N THR A 71 10.75 -8.45 -8.38
CA THR A 71 12.05 -8.33 -9.05
C THR A 71 11.84 -7.49 -10.30
N GLN A 72 12.18 -6.21 -10.24
CA GLN A 72 12.21 -5.37 -11.43
C GLN A 72 13.22 -5.95 -12.44
N LYS A 73 12.71 -6.57 -13.51
CA LYS A 73 13.55 -6.94 -14.66
C LYS A 73 13.78 -5.70 -15.51
N LYS A 74 14.98 -5.13 -15.44
CA LYS A 74 15.45 -4.14 -16.42
C LYS A 74 15.87 -4.88 -17.69
N PHE A 75 15.20 -4.59 -18.81
CA PHE A 75 15.59 -5.07 -20.12
C PHE A 75 16.43 -3.99 -20.82
N ILE A 76 17.66 -4.33 -21.21
CA ILE A 76 18.50 -3.47 -22.05
C ILE A 76 18.20 -3.83 -23.51
N ILE A 77 17.52 -2.93 -24.22
CA ILE A 77 17.31 -3.07 -25.66
C ILE A 77 18.61 -2.65 -26.36
N LYS A 78 19.34 -3.60 -26.94
CA LYS A 78 20.47 -3.29 -27.83
C LYS A 78 19.95 -3.04 -29.24
N ARG A 79 20.20 -1.84 -29.76
CA ARG A 79 20.00 -1.52 -31.18
C ARG A 79 21.10 -2.20 -31.98
N VAL A 80 20.72 -3.07 -32.91
CA VAL A 80 21.63 -3.67 -33.89
C VAL A 80 21.70 -2.71 -35.08
N ASN A 81 22.92 -2.32 -35.46
CA ASN A 81 23.19 -1.51 -36.66
C ASN A 81 23.10 -2.35 -37.93
#